data_AF-A0A1Q5DCC6-F1
#
_entry.id   AF-A0A1Q5DCC6-F1
#
_cell.length_a   1.000
_cell.length_b   1.000
_cell.length_c   1.000
_cell.angle_alpha   90.00
_cell.angle_beta   90.00
_cell.angle_gamma   90.00
#
_symmetry.space_group_name_H-M   'P 1'
#
loop_
_entity.id
_entity.type
_entity.pdbx_description
1 polymer ?
#
loop_
_entity_poly.entity_id
_entity_poly.type
_entity_poly.pdbx_seq_one_letter_code
_entity_poly.pdbx_strand_id
1 'polypeptide(L)'
;MSYLRTFLPWIVFAVIPSAQWQWAALAGLVVAAAVILQQRRAGAAYDALIIELGSALFFAVLAAIAFSDPHSGVRDWSATLSSACLAVIAGTSLLIGKPFTLGIAKRSTPPEIWPLKPFIRVNVVITTVWTAAFALTAAALAVLAHGGHGHSLTSLLVQIAGFVVPMVFTVRYVALVQSRAPQN
;
A
#
# COMPACT_ATOMS: atom_id res chain seq x y z
N MET A 1 -13.95 6.44 3.88
CA MET A 1 -12.85 7.25 3.29
C MET A 1 -11.81 6.32 2.72
N SER A 2 -11.46 6.55 1.45
CA SER A 2 -10.99 5.55 0.48
C SER A 2 -9.55 5.07 0.72
N TYR A 3 -9.29 3.79 0.43
CA TYR A 3 -7.96 3.17 0.24
C TYR A 3 -7.00 4.08 -0.55
N LEU A 4 -7.54 4.93 -1.42
CA LEU A 4 -6.82 5.99 -2.15
C LEU A 4 -5.95 6.88 -1.25
N ARG A 5 -6.41 7.24 -0.04
CA ARG A 5 -5.63 8.09 0.88
C ARG A 5 -4.43 7.35 1.46
N THR A 6 -4.64 6.11 1.87
CA THR A 6 -3.58 5.25 2.41
C THR A 6 -2.51 4.97 1.34
N PHE A 7 -2.91 4.80 0.09
CA PHE A 7 -2.00 4.57 -1.02
C PHE A 7 -1.51 5.84 -1.72
N LEU A 8 -1.92 7.03 -1.27
CA LEU A 8 -1.59 8.30 -1.92
C LEU A 8 -0.07 8.55 -2.07
N PRO A 9 0.78 8.27 -1.06
CA PRO A 9 2.24 8.40 -1.22
C PRO A 9 2.79 7.58 -2.40
N TRP A 10 2.27 6.36 -2.57
CA TRP A 10 2.68 5.42 -3.61
C TRP A 10 2.19 5.85 -4.99
N ILE A 11 0.98 6.39 -5.07
CA ILE A 11 0.43 6.94 -6.32
C ILE A 11 1.27 8.16 -6.75
N VAL A 12 1.58 9.06 -5.83
CA VAL A 12 2.42 10.23 -6.12
C VAL A 12 3.80 9.79 -6.61
N PHE A 13 4.41 8.81 -5.97
CA PHE A 13 5.68 8.24 -6.41
C PHE A 13 5.61 7.64 -7.82
N ALA A 14 4.54 6.90 -8.14
CA ALA A 14 4.38 6.23 -9.43
C ALA A 14 4.11 7.19 -10.61
N VAL A 15 3.47 8.34 -10.35
CA VAL A 15 3.12 9.32 -11.39
C VAL A 15 4.29 10.22 -11.76
N ILE A 16 5.20 10.50 -10.82
CA ILE A 16 6.35 11.36 -11.07
C ILE A 16 7.33 10.60 -12.00
N PRO A 17 7.83 11.24 -13.08
CA PRO A 17 8.76 10.59 -14.00
C PRO A 17 9.98 10.01 -13.29
N SER A 18 10.43 8.83 -13.71
CA SER A 18 11.58 8.14 -13.10
C SER A 18 12.89 8.94 -13.19
N ALA A 19 13.00 9.89 -14.12
CA ALA A 19 14.11 10.85 -14.19
C ALA A 19 14.21 11.75 -12.95
N GLN A 20 13.09 11.96 -12.25
CA GLN A 20 12.97 12.81 -11.07
C GLN A 20 12.72 11.96 -9.81
N TRP A 21 13.20 10.72 -9.77
CA TRP A 21 12.92 9.77 -8.68
C TRP A 21 13.30 10.29 -7.28
N GLN A 22 14.29 11.18 -7.18
CA GLN A 22 14.66 11.88 -5.94
C GLN A 22 13.49 12.71 -5.39
N TRP A 23 12.92 13.55 -6.26
CA TRP A 23 11.76 14.38 -5.95
C TRP A 23 10.50 13.54 -5.79
N ALA A 24 10.37 12.43 -6.53
CA ALA A 24 9.30 11.47 -6.34
C ALA A 24 9.32 10.85 -4.94
N ALA A 25 10.49 10.40 -4.48
CA ALA A 25 10.67 9.82 -3.15
C ALA A 25 10.41 10.85 -2.05
N LEU A 26 10.92 12.09 -2.21
CA LEU A 26 10.66 13.18 -1.28
C LEU A 26 9.18 13.57 -1.23
N ALA A 27 8.51 13.68 -2.38
CA ALA A 27 7.08 13.95 -2.44
C ALA A 27 6.27 12.83 -1.76
N GLY A 28 6.63 11.57 -2.00
CA GLY A 28 6.06 10.41 -1.31
C GLY A 28 6.22 10.52 0.20
N LEU A 29 7.40 10.89 0.70
CA LEU A 29 7.67 11.09 2.13
C LEU A 29 6.80 12.22 2.72
N VAL A 30 6.74 13.38 2.05
CA VAL A 30 5.93 14.52 2.50
C VAL A 30 4.45 14.15 2.56
N VAL A 31 3.95 13.43 1.55
CA VAL A 31 2.55 12.97 1.53
C VAL A 31 2.31 11.94 2.64
N ALA A 32 3.23 10.99 2.85
CA ALA A 32 3.11 10.01 3.93
C ALA A 32 3.07 10.70 5.30
N ALA A 33 3.96 11.65 5.55
CA ALA A 33 4.00 12.43 6.79
C ALA A 33 2.72 13.26 6.99
N ALA A 34 2.22 13.92 5.93
CA ALA A 34 0.98 14.69 5.97
C ALA A 34 -0.24 13.80 6.28
N VAL A 35 -0.31 12.61 5.68
CA VAL A 35 -1.34 11.61 5.95
C VAL A 35 -1.26 11.13 7.40
N ILE A 36 -0.07 10.79 7.90
CA ILE A 36 0.12 10.39 9.31
C ILE A 36 -0.34 11.51 10.25
N LEU A 37 0.09 12.75 10.03
CA LEU A 37 -0.26 13.88 10.88
C LEU A 37 -1.77 14.14 10.89
N GLN A 38 -2.41 14.12 9.72
CA GLN A 38 -3.86 14.29 9.60
C GLN A 38 -4.61 13.19 10.38
N GLN A 39 -4.18 11.94 10.24
CA GLN A 39 -4.84 10.82 10.89
C GLN A 39 -4.62 10.80 12.41
N ARG A 40 -3.42 11.16 12.87
CA ARG A 40 -3.11 11.32 14.30
C ARG A 40 -3.94 12.44 14.93
N ARG A 41 -4.10 13.57 14.23
CA ARG A 41 -4.98 14.67 14.66
C ARG A 41 -6.45 14.26 14.71
N ALA A 42 -6.86 13.32 13.87
CA ALA A 42 -8.21 12.73 13.89
C ALA A 42 -8.39 11.62 14.94
N GLY A 43 -7.42 11.40 15.84
CA GLY A 43 -7.51 10.42 16.92
C GLY A 43 -7.20 8.97 16.51
N ALA A 44 -6.61 8.74 15.33
CA ALA A 44 -6.24 7.39 14.92
C ALA A 44 -5.17 6.80 15.84
N ALA A 45 -5.40 5.57 16.29
CA ALA A 45 -4.41 4.77 17.00
C ALA A 45 -3.27 4.37 16.04
N TYR A 46 -2.06 4.20 16.57
CA TYR A 46 -0.88 3.79 15.79
C TYR A 46 -1.07 2.43 15.09
N ASP A 47 -1.85 1.54 15.69
CA ASP A 47 -2.22 0.25 15.10
C ASP A 47 -2.97 0.39 13.77
N ALA A 48 -3.68 1.50 13.57
CA ALA A 48 -4.38 1.80 12.33
C ALA A 48 -3.50 2.50 11.29
N LEU A 49 -2.23 2.75 11.63
CA LEU A 49 -1.25 3.51 10.83
C LEU A 49 -0.06 2.65 10.38
N ILE A 50 -0.13 1.32 10.52
CA ILE A 50 0.98 0.40 10.19
C ILE A 50 1.48 0.64 8.77
N ILE A 51 0.56 0.79 7.81
CA ILE A 51 0.91 0.99 6.41
C ILE A 51 1.42 2.41 6.14
N GLU A 52 0.86 3.44 6.77
CA GLU A 52 1.33 4.81 6.68
C GLU A 52 2.75 4.97 7.24
N LEU A 53 3.02 4.39 8.41
CA LEU A 53 4.34 4.39 9.04
C LEU A 53 5.37 3.64 8.21
N GLY A 54 5.01 2.46 7.70
CA GLY A 54 5.86 1.70 6.78
C GLY A 54 6.14 2.46 5.49
N SER A 55 5.14 3.18 4.95
CA SER A 55 5.29 4.04 3.77
C SER A 55 6.26 5.20 4.05
N ALA A 56 6.10 5.89 5.17
CA ALA A 56 6.99 6.99 5.55
C ALA A 56 8.43 6.50 5.74
N LEU A 57 8.64 5.34 6.38
CA LEU A 57 9.96 4.75 6.54
C LEU A 57 10.58 4.39 5.17
N PHE A 58 9.81 3.75 4.29
CA PHE A 58 10.27 3.41 2.95
C PHE A 58 10.69 4.65 2.16
N PHE A 59 9.84 5.67 2.10
CA PHE A 59 10.14 6.88 1.34
C PHE A 59 11.27 7.69 1.97
N ALA A 60 11.45 7.66 3.28
CA ALA A 60 12.60 8.28 3.94
C ALA A 60 13.92 7.62 3.51
N VAL A 61 13.97 6.28 3.53
CA VAL A 61 15.15 5.53 3.08
C VAL A 61 15.39 5.73 1.58
N LEU A 62 14.34 5.65 0.77
CA LEU A 62 14.45 5.82 -0.67
C LEU A 62 14.92 7.24 -1.04
N ALA A 63 14.39 8.27 -0.37
CA ALA A 63 14.83 9.65 -0.57
C ALA A 63 16.29 9.82 -0.14
N ALA A 64 16.70 9.29 1.01
CA ALA A 64 18.09 9.35 1.46
C ALA A 64 19.04 8.76 0.40
N ILE A 65 18.74 7.55 -0.10
CA ILE A 65 19.53 6.91 -1.16
C ILE A 65 19.53 7.78 -2.42
N ALA A 66 18.36 8.25 -2.86
CA ALA A 66 18.24 9.00 -4.10
C ALA A 66 19.00 10.33 -4.09
N PHE A 67 19.02 11.04 -2.95
CA PHE A 67 19.78 12.27 -2.80
C PHE A 67 21.28 12.03 -2.56
N SER A 68 21.68 10.92 -1.94
CA SER A 68 23.09 10.58 -1.74
C SER A 68 23.76 10.03 -3.01
N ASP A 69 23.04 9.24 -3.81
CA ASP A 69 23.51 8.67 -5.07
C ASP A 69 22.40 8.73 -6.14
N PRO A 70 22.31 9.84 -6.90
CA PRO A 70 21.30 10.05 -7.93
C PRO A 70 21.37 9.02 -9.08
N HIS A 71 22.54 8.43 -9.29
CA HIS A 71 22.84 7.48 -10.36
C HIS A 71 22.84 6.03 -9.86
N SER A 72 22.38 5.80 -8.62
CA SER A 72 22.31 4.48 -8.03
C SER A 72 21.49 3.53 -8.89
N GLY A 73 21.96 2.28 -9.03
CA GLY A 73 21.20 1.20 -9.65
C GLY A 73 19.85 0.93 -8.95
N VAL A 74 19.66 1.41 -7.72
CA VAL A 74 18.37 1.37 -6.99
C VAL A 74 17.25 2.04 -7.78
N ARG A 75 17.55 3.04 -8.62
CA ARG A 75 16.57 3.74 -9.45
C ARG A 75 15.77 2.77 -10.33
N ASP A 76 16.46 1.85 -11.01
CA ASP A 76 15.84 0.90 -11.95
C ASP A 76 14.97 -0.15 -11.24
N TRP A 77 15.25 -0.38 -9.97
CA TRP A 77 14.53 -1.33 -9.11
C TRP A 77 13.49 -0.66 -8.22
N SER A 78 13.32 0.66 -8.30
CA SER A 78 12.47 1.42 -7.39
C SER A 78 11.00 0.95 -7.37
N ALA A 79 10.44 0.60 -8.53
CA ALA A 79 9.08 0.05 -8.64
C ALA A 79 8.96 -1.35 -7.99
N THR A 80 9.99 -2.19 -8.17
CA THR A 80 10.12 -3.51 -7.56
C THR A 80 10.20 -3.40 -6.04
N LEU A 81 11.11 -2.55 -5.54
CA LEU A 81 11.32 -2.29 -4.12
C LEU A 81 10.06 -1.73 -3.46
N SER A 82 9.35 -0.84 -4.15
CA SER A 82 8.09 -0.29 -3.65
C SER A 82 7.04 -1.39 -3.45
N SER A 83 6.84 -2.24 -4.46
CA SER A 83 5.87 -3.34 -4.39
C SER A 83 6.27 -4.40 -3.35
N ALA A 84 7.57 -4.70 -3.27
CA ALA A 84 8.11 -5.62 -2.27
C ALA A 84 7.92 -5.07 -0.86
N CYS A 85 8.18 -3.79 -0.63
CA CYS A 85 7.97 -3.14 0.65
C CYS A 85 6.50 -3.18 1.07
N LEU A 86 5.58 -2.87 0.15
CA LEU A 86 4.13 -2.99 0.39
C LEU A 86 3.73 -4.43 0.75
N ALA A 87 4.28 -5.43 0.06
CA ALA A 87 4.05 -6.84 0.38
C ALA A 87 4.55 -7.19 1.79
N VAL A 88 5.76 -6.72 2.16
CA VAL A 88 6.33 -6.94 3.49
C VAL A 88 5.50 -6.26 4.58
N ILE A 89 5.08 -5.01 4.39
CA ILE A 89 4.25 -4.28 5.35
C ILE A 89 2.89 -4.97 5.52
N ALA A 90 2.23 -5.31 4.41
CA ALA A 90 0.94 -5.98 4.43
C ALA A 90 1.03 -7.39 5.07
N GLY A 91 2.06 -8.16 4.71
CA GLY A 91 2.34 -9.47 5.29
C GLY A 91 2.67 -9.39 6.78
N THR A 92 3.51 -8.43 7.19
CA THR A 92 3.81 -8.18 8.60
C THR A 92 2.55 -7.83 9.38
N SER A 93 1.65 -7.02 8.80
CA SER A 93 0.36 -6.68 9.42
C SER A 93 -0.51 -7.92 9.68
N LEU A 94 -0.47 -8.93 8.81
CA LEU A 94 -1.12 -10.22 9.02
C LEU A 94 -0.46 -11.01 10.15
N LEU A 95 0.87 -11.08 10.15
CA LEU A 95 1.64 -11.86 11.13
C LEU A 95 1.44 -11.36 12.56
N ILE A 96 1.33 -10.03 12.75
CA ILE A 96 1.07 -9.43 14.06
C ILE A 96 -0.43 -9.43 14.45
N GLY A 97 -1.30 -10.05 13.63
CA GLY A 97 -2.73 -10.14 13.89
C GLY A 97 -3.51 -8.83 13.72
N LYS A 98 -2.90 -7.81 13.09
CA LYS A 98 -3.49 -6.48 12.86
C LYS A 98 -3.49 -6.19 11.34
N PRO A 99 -4.33 -6.87 10.54
CA PRO A 99 -4.37 -6.68 9.09
C PRO A 99 -4.57 -5.19 8.76
N PHE A 100 -3.75 -4.62 7.86
CA PHE A 100 -3.76 -3.17 7.62
C PHE A 100 -5.13 -2.66 7.17
N THR A 101 -5.92 -3.49 6.48
CA THR A 101 -7.28 -3.15 6.04
C THR A 101 -8.24 -2.92 7.21
N LEU A 102 -7.98 -3.50 8.38
CA LEU A 102 -8.79 -3.33 9.58
C LEU A 102 -8.85 -1.86 10.01
N GLY A 103 -7.72 -1.15 10.00
CA GLY A 103 -7.66 0.27 10.33
C GLY A 103 -8.42 1.16 9.34
N ILE A 104 -8.53 0.72 8.09
CA ILE A 104 -9.31 1.39 7.04
C ILE A 104 -10.80 1.11 7.24
N ALA A 105 -11.17 -0.16 7.44
CA ALA A 105 -12.55 -0.60 7.60
C ALA A 105 -13.23 -0.01 8.85
N LYS A 106 -12.51 0.13 9.96
CA LYS A 106 -13.03 0.73 11.20
C LYS A 106 -13.55 2.16 11.02
N ARG A 107 -13.07 2.90 10.01
CA ARG A 107 -13.48 4.30 9.77
C ARG A 107 -14.84 4.43 9.09
N SER A 108 -15.29 3.38 8.43
CA SER A 108 -16.57 3.34 7.73
C SER A 108 -17.54 2.34 8.34
N THR A 109 -17.18 1.75 9.49
CA THR A 109 -17.96 0.70 10.15
C THR A 109 -18.23 1.12 11.59
N PRO A 110 -19.47 0.99 12.09
CA PRO A 110 -19.82 1.26 13.48
C PRO A 110 -18.92 0.50 14.49
N PRO A 111 -18.52 1.12 15.63
CA PRO A 111 -17.66 0.50 16.64
C PRO A 111 -18.16 -0.82 17.21
N GLU A 112 -19.47 -1.03 17.23
CA GLU A 112 -20.15 -2.23 17.73
C GLU A 112 -19.77 -3.48 16.92
N ILE A 113 -19.38 -3.29 15.65
CA ILE A 113 -19.00 -4.37 14.73
C ILE A 113 -17.51 -4.69 14.83
N TRP A 114 -16.68 -3.77 15.33
CA TRP A 114 -15.23 -3.93 15.39
C TRP A 114 -14.73 -5.18 16.13
N PRO A 115 -15.32 -5.61 17.28
CA PRO A 115 -14.86 -6.80 17.98
C PRO A 115 -15.36 -8.11 17.36
N LEU A 116 -16.28 -8.04 16.38
CA LEU A 116 -16.89 -9.24 15.82
C LEU A 116 -15.87 -10.04 15.01
N LYS A 117 -15.74 -11.35 15.30
CA LYS A 117 -14.85 -12.28 14.58
C LYS A 117 -15.05 -12.24 13.04
N PRO A 118 -16.29 -12.17 12.51
CA PRO A 118 -16.51 -12.02 11.07
C PRO A 118 -15.86 -10.76 10.49
N PHE A 119 -15.92 -9.62 11.19
CA PHE A 119 -15.33 -8.36 10.73
C PHE A 119 -13.80 -8.46 10.63
N ILE A 120 -13.16 -9.07 11.62
CA ILE A 120 -11.71 -9.31 11.60
C ILE A 120 -11.35 -10.28 10.46
N ARG A 121 -12.10 -11.38 10.31
CA ARG A 121 -11.85 -12.40 9.26
C ARG A 121 -11.93 -11.81 7.85
N VAL A 122 -12.91 -10.95 7.58
CA VAL A 122 -13.04 -10.24 6.29
C VAL A 122 -11.80 -9.41 6.00
N ASN A 123 -11.30 -8.67 6.99
CA ASN A 123 -10.10 -7.85 6.83
C ASN A 123 -8.83 -8.69 6.65
N VAL A 124 -8.73 -9.86 7.30
CA VAL A 124 -7.64 -10.82 7.07
C VAL A 124 -7.66 -11.32 5.63
N VAL A 125 -8.82 -11.72 5.09
CA VAL A 125 -8.96 -12.18 3.70
C VAL A 125 -8.54 -11.08 2.73
N ILE A 126 -9.08 -9.87 2.90
CA ILE A 126 -8.76 -8.73 2.03
C ILE A 126 -7.26 -8.41 2.09
N THR A 127 -6.68 -8.33 3.30
CA THR A 127 -5.24 -8.06 3.46
C THR A 127 -4.37 -9.15 2.84
N THR A 128 -4.80 -10.42 2.91
CA THR A 128 -4.09 -11.54 2.27
C THR A 128 -4.05 -11.37 0.75
N VAL A 129 -5.17 -10.99 0.15
CA VAL A 129 -5.24 -10.72 -1.30
C VAL A 129 -4.34 -9.55 -1.69
N TRP A 130 -4.34 -8.46 -0.91
CA TRP A 130 -3.41 -7.35 -1.13
C TRP A 130 -1.95 -7.78 -1.02
N THR A 131 -1.61 -8.56 0.01
CA THR A 131 -0.25 -9.06 0.23
C THR A 131 0.22 -9.91 -0.95
N ALA A 132 -0.62 -10.83 -1.41
CA ALA A 132 -0.32 -11.67 -2.57
C ALA A 132 -0.19 -10.85 -3.85
N ALA A 133 -1.09 -9.89 -4.09
CA ALA A 133 -1.02 -9.01 -5.25
C ALA A 133 0.29 -8.20 -5.28
N PHE A 134 0.70 -7.63 -4.14
CA PHE A 134 1.96 -6.89 -4.04
C PHE A 134 3.18 -7.80 -4.22
N ALA A 135 3.18 -9.00 -3.66
CA ALA A 135 4.27 -9.95 -3.83
C ALA A 135 4.43 -10.40 -5.30
N LEU A 136 3.32 -10.72 -5.97
CA LEU A 136 3.33 -11.07 -7.40
C LEU A 136 3.76 -9.90 -8.28
N THR A 137 3.29 -8.69 -7.95
CA THR A 137 3.70 -7.45 -8.64
C THR A 137 5.20 -7.22 -8.46
N ALA A 138 5.74 -7.39 -7.25
CA ALA A 138 7.16 -7.26 -7.00
C ALA A 138 7.98 -8.28 -7.80
N ALA A 139 7.55 -9.54 -7.86
CA ALA A 139 8.22 -10.56 -8.65
C ALA A 139 8.20 -10.24 -10.15
N ALA A 140 7.05 -9.83 -10.69
CA ALA A 140 6.93 -9.44 -12.09
C ALA A 140 7.80 -8.21 -12.43
N LEU A 141 7.80 -7.19 -11.57
CA LEU A 141 8.64 -6.00 -11.74
C LEU A 141 10.13 -6.33 -11.61
N ALA A 142 10.51 -7.27 -10.74
CA ALA A 142 11.90 -7.72 -10.63
C ALA A 142 12.40 -8.35 -11.94
N VAL A 143 11.57 -9.20 -12.57
CA VAL A 143 11.87 -9.81 -13.87
C VAL A 143 12.03 -8.74 -14.95
N LEU A 144 11.12 -7.76 -15.00
CA LEU A 144 11.19 -6.65 -15.95
C LEU A 144 12.41 -5.75 -15.73
N ALA A 145 12.72 -5.43 -14.47
CA ALA A 145 13.89 -4.62 -14.11
C ALA A 145 15.19 -5.33 -14.50
N HIS A 146 15.30 -6.64 -14.26
CA HIS A 146 16.46 -7.43 -14.66
C HIS A 146 16.67 -7.43 -16.18
N GLY A 147 15.58 -7.41 -16.96
CA GLY A 147 15.63 -7.27 -18.42
C GLY A 147 15.81 -5.83 -18.93
N GLY A 148 16.07 -4.84 -18.09
CA GLY A 148 16.22 -3.43 -18.49
C GLY A 148 14.91 -2.68 -18.76
N HIS A 149 13.76 -3.28 -18.46
CA HIS A 149 12.42 -2.74 -18.71
C HIS A 149 11.74 -2.18 -17.45
N GLY A 150 12.52 -1.81 -16.42
CA GLY A 150 12.01 -1.34 -15.12
C GLY A 150 11.11 -0.09 -15.21
N HIS A 151 11.32 0.75 -16.23
CA HIS A 151 10.53 1.96 -16.50
C HIS A 151 9.73 1.90 -17.81
N SER A 152 9.47 0.69 -18.31
CA SER A 152 8.67 0.49 -19.52
C SER A 152 7.17 0.73 -19.29
N LEU A 153 6.41 0.87 -20.37
CA LEU A 153 4.94 0.87 -20.28
C LEU A 153 4.42 -0.43 -19.63
N THR A 154 5.09 -1.57 -19.87
CA THR A 154 4.73 -2.85 -19.26
C THR A 154 4.89 -2.84 -17.75
N SER A 155 5.97 -2.26 -17.21
CA SER A 155 6.14 -2.17 -15.75
C SER A 155 5.09 -1.26 -15.11
N LEU A 156 4.74 -0.15 -15.78
CA LEU A 156 3.63 0.71 -15.35
C LEU A 156 2.29 -0.06 -15.32
N LEU A 157 1.97 -0.82 -16.37
CA LEU A 157 0.73 -1.62 -16.43
C LEU A 157 0.69 -2.71 -15.34
N VAL A 158 1.81 -3.38 -15.09
CA VAL A 158 1.94 -4.36 -14.00
C VAL A 158 1.69 -3.69 -12.64
N GLN A 159 2.27 -2.51 -12.41
CA GLN A 159 2.05 -1.77 -11.17
C GLN A 159 0.59 -1.34 -11.01
N ILE A 160 -0.05 -0.81 -12.06
CA ILE A 160 -1.48 -0.46 -12.05
C ILE A 160 -2.33 -1.69 -11.72
N ALA A 161 -2.09 -2.83 -12.39
CA ALA A 161 -2.80 -4.07 -12.13
C ALA A 161 -2.64 -4.53 -10.68
N GLY A 162 -1.43 -4.39 -10.11
CA GLY A 162 -1.11 -4.70 -8.72
C GLY A 162 -1.95 -3.94 -7.68
N PHE A 163 -2.47 -2.76 -8.02
CA PHE A 163 -3.40 -2.02 -7.17
C PHE A 163 -4.87 -2.22 -7.56
N VAL A 164 -5.19 -2.26 -8.86
CA VAL A 164 -6.57 -2.33 -9.35
C VAL A 164 -7.21 -3.68 -9.01
N VAL A 165 -6.49 -4.79 -9.22
CA VAL A 165 -7.01 -6.14 -8.96
C VAL A 165 -7.43 -6.34 -7.50
N PRO A 166 -6.57 -6.11 -6.49
CA PRO A 166 -6.98 -6.28 -5.09
C PRO A 166 -8.02 -5.23 -4.66
N MET A 167 -8.02 -4.04 -5.26
CA MET A 167 -9.05 -3.03 -4.99
C MET A 167 -10.43 -3.47 -5.49
N VAL A 168 -10.53 -3.97 -6.72
CA VAL A 168 -11.78 -4.52 -7.28
C VAL A 168 -12.25 -5.71 -6.45
N PHE A 169 -11.34 -6.61 -6.08
CA PHE A 169 -11.65 -7.72 -5.17
C PHE A 169 -12.23 -7.22 -3.85
N THR A 170 -11.60 -6.22 -3.24
CA THR A 170 -12.04 -5.63 -1.97
C THR A 170 -13.48 -5.12 -2.06
N VAL A 171 -13.78 -4.32 -3.08
CA VAL A 171 -15.12 -3.74 -3.28
C VAL A 171 -16.17 -4.84 -3.48
N ARG A 172 -15.87 -5.83 -4.34
CA ARG A 172 -16.80 -6.93 -4.63
C ARG A 172 -17.01 -7.84 -3.41
N TYR A 173 -15.94 -8.14 -2.69
CA TYR A 173 -15.99 -9.02 -1.52
C TYR A 173 -16.75 -8.38 -0.36
N VAL A 174 -16.54 -7.09 -0.10
CA VAL A 174 -17.30 -6.34 0.92
C VAL A 174 -18.79 -6.32 0.57
N ALA A 175 -19.14 -6.03 -0.69
CA ALA A 175 -20.54 -6.05 -1.13
C ALA A 175 -21.20 -7.43 -0.96
N LEU A 176 -20.47 -8.51 -1.26
CA LEU A 176 -20.94 -9.88 -1.07
C LEU A 176 -21.16 -10.23 0.41
N VAL A 177 -20.27 -9.79 1.29
CA VAL A 177 -20.40 -10.02 2.73
C VAL A 177 -21.60 -9.26 3.28
N GLN A 178 -21.81 -8.02 2.83
CA GLN A 178 -22.96 -7.20 3.26
C GLN A 178 -24.29 -7.78 2.78
N SER A 179 -24.38 -8.33 1.56
CA SER A 179 -25.61 -8.93 1.07
C SER A 179 -26.01 -10.24 1.78
N ARG A 180 -25.04 -10.90 2.44
CA ARG A 180 -25.25 -12.11 3.23
C ARG A 180 -25.45 -11.83 4.72
N ALA A 181 -25.30 -10.59 5.16
CA ALA A 181 -25.57 -10.22 6.55
C ALA A 181 -27.09 -10.25 6.79
N PRO A 182 -27.58 -10.98 7.82
CA PRO A 182 -29.00 -10.96 8.15
C PRO A 182 -29.41 -9.53 8.49
N GLN A 183 -30.43 -9.02 7.78
CA GLN A 183 -31.10 -7.77 8.14
C GLN A 183 -31.99 -8.08 9.35
N ASN A 184 -31.43 -7.90 10.54
CA ASN A 184 -32.19 -7.94 11.79
C ASN A 184 -32.48 -6.51 12.24
#